data_AF-A0A7G2S5B3-F1
#
_entry.id   AF-A0A7G2S5B3-F1
#
_cell.length_a   1.000
_cell.length_b   1.000
_cell.length_c   1.000
_cell.angle_alpha   90.00
_cell.angle_beta   90.00
_cell.angle_gamma   90.00
#
_symmetry.space_group_name_H-M   'P 1'
#
loop_
_entity.id
_entity.type
_entity.pdbx_description
1 polymer ?
#
loop_
_entity_poly.entity_id
_entity_poly.type
_entity_poly.pdbx_seq_one_letter_code
_entity_poly.pdbx_strand_id
1 'polypeptide(L)'
;MAPLTEETPSKTPNYNTALRDANKLEPAARFVLSNHLLLRQGAQKLAAKDYSQSRQLLTQVETDSPSAVQASLLIAESYRLEQQPEQAKDWFLRTAHHYPYRTQTLSGLISAANDQPVDQTGLALALYNKAGEQADFALAQLQQLKSSQFIDPLAVIFPSKLDEQVRQAFLLRCLHNPDEDLLSESSRLQEAVSSLLYLQKQRQTLGQKLELLQSQLQDYQRQRQSLQNQLDSIAAQQRSLESQLIPNNLDDDQVRIRRQLGQLRNQTIRMDNQIAFIDRTRQQLPAMVDNLNAEIQQLHQQAMAQLKSSNQAVKAVLESSYRAYYRELRNLAAEAKLQHAERQATYQP
;
A
#
# COMPACT_ATOMS: atom_id res chain seq x y z
N MET A 1 -6.47 -24.12 -16.04
CA MET A 1 -7.93 -24.37 -16.05
C MET A 1 -8.31 -24.89 -14.68
N ALA A 2 -8.93 -24.07 -13.84
CA ALA A 2 -9.48 -24.54 -12.57
C ALA A 2 -10.81 -25.29 -12.85
N PRO A 3 -11.12 -26.37 -12.09
CA PRO A 3 -12.29 -27.19 -12.35
C PRO A 3 -13.56 -26.46 -11.93
N LEU A 4 -14.56 -26.46 -12.82
CA LEU A 4 -15.92 -25.99 -12.59
C LEU A 4 -16.70 -27.01 -11.75
N THR A 5 -16.36 -27.16 -10.47
CA THR A 5 -17.13 -27.98 -9.53
C THR A 5 -17.41 -27.21 -8.26
N GLU A 6 -18.31 -26.24 -8.36
CA GLU A 6 -19.19 -25.87 -7.25
C GLU A 6 -20.61 -25.81 -7.82
N GLU A 7 -21.50 -26.63 -7.27
CA GLU A 7 -22.92 -26.63 -7.55
C GLU A 7 -23.48 -25.23 -7.27
N THR A 8 -23.88 -24.54 -8.34
CA THR A 8 -24.45 -23.19 -8.26
C THR A 8 -25.91 -23.27 -7.84
N PRO A 9 -26.41 -22.37 -6.97
CA PRO A 9 -27.81 -22.34 -6.59
C PRO A 9 -28.69 -22.05 -7.80
N SER A 10 -29.79 -22.79 -7.91
CA SER A 10 -30.76 -22.88 -9.01
C SER A 10 -31.62 -21.62 -9.27
N LYS A 11 -31.03 -20.43 -9.23
CA LYS A 11 -31.69 -19.19 -9.69
C LYS A 11 -30.81 -18.48 -10.70
N THR A 12 -31.25 -18.52 -11.95
CA THR A 12 -30.71 -17.67 -13.02
C THR A 12 -30.72 -16.22 -12.52
N PRO A 13 -29.55 -15.53 -12.46
CA PRO A 13 -29.51 -14.16 -11.95
C PRO A 13 -30.40 -13.26 -12.82
N ASN A 14 -31.27 -12.47 -12.19
CA ASN A 14 -32.09 -11.49 -12.92
C ASN A 14 -31.24 -10.25 -13.23
N TYR A 15 -30.49 -10.32 -14.33
CA TYR A 15 -29.60 -9.24 -14.78
C TYR A 15 -30.35 -7.94 -15.08
N ASN A 16 -31.62 -8.01 -15.50
CA ASN A 16 -32.42 -6.82 -15.81
C ASN A 16 -32.74 -5.99 -14.56
N THR A 17 -33.06 -6.65 -13.44
CA THR A 17 -33.26 -5.94 -12.16
C THR A 17 -31.94 -5.41 -11.63
N ALA A 18 -30.86 -6.19 -11.72
CA ALA A 18 -29.54 -5.77 -11.27
C ALA A 18 -29.02 -4.54 -12.05
N LEU A 19 -29.22 -4.50 -13.38
CA LEU A 19 -28.86 -3.34 -14.21
C LEU A 19 -29.67 -2.09 -13.86
N ARG A 20 -30.98 -2.25 -13.60
CA ARG A 20 -31.84 -1.14 -13.15
C ARG A 20 -31.35 -0.56 -11.83
N ASP A 21 -30.93 -1.39 -10.89
CA ASP A 21 -30.44 -0.95 -9.60
C ASP A 21 -29.02 -0.37 -9.67
N ALA A 22 -28.14 -0.93 -10.51
CA ALA A 22 -26.82 -0.38 -10.77
C ALA A 22 -26.87 1.05 -11.35
N ASN A 23 -27.90 1.35 -12.16
CA ASN A 23 -28.09 2.68 -12.74
C ASN A 23 -28.42 3.78 -11.71
N LYS A 24 -28.79 3.41 -10.48
CA LYS A 24 -29.06 4.35 -9.38
C LYS A 24 -27.81 4.66 -8.55
N LEU A 25 -26.69 3.97 -8.80
CA LEU A 25 -25.45 4.16 -8.07
C LEU A 25 -24.70 5.43 -8.52
N GLU A 26 -23.75 5.84 -7.67
CA GLU A 26 -22.79 6.89 -7.99
C GLU A 26 -22.07 6.63 -9.32
N PRO A 27 -21.67 7.66 -10.08
CA PRO A 27 -21.19 7.52 -11.46
C PRO A 27 -20.08 6.47 -11.65
N ALA A 28 -19.10 6.43 -10.75
CA ALA A 28 -17.98 5.47 -10.84
C ALA A 28 -18.42 4.03 -10.56
N ALA A 29 -19.23 3.82 -9.51
CA ALA A 29 -19.76 2.50 -9.16
C ALA A 29 -20.72 1.99 -10.25
N ARG A 30 -21.57 2.88 -10.78
CA ARG A 30 -22.44 2.61 -11.93
C ARG A 30 -21.62 2.14 -13.13
N PHE A 31 -20.59 2.90 -13.52
CA PHE A 31 -19.75 2.58 -14.67
C PHE A 31 -19.12 1.18 -14.57
N VAL A 32 -18.58 0.80 -13.42
CA VAL A 32 -17.96 -0.53 -13.27
C VAL A 32 -19.03 -1.64 -13.26
N LEU A 33 -20.07 -1.48 -12.44
CA LEU A 33 -21.06 -2.53 -12.23
C LEU A 33 -21.99 -2.73 -13.42
N SER A 34 -22.45 -1.66 -14.09
CA SER A 34 -23.31 -1.78 -15.27
C SER A 34 -22.60 -2.54 -16.39
N ASN A 35 -21.36 -2.16 -16.69
CA ASN A 35 -20.56 -2.79 -17.73
C ASN A 35 -20.21 -4.25 -17.40
N HIS A 36 -19.94 -4.57 -16.13
CA HIS A 36 -19.73 -5.95 -15.71
C HIS A 36 -21.01 -6.80 -15.81
N LEU A 37 -22.17 -6.24 -15.45
CA LEU A 37 -23.46 -6.91 -15.58
C LEU A 37 -23.84 -7.15 -17.05
N LEU A 38 -23.59 -6.17 -17.93
CA LEU A 38 -23.77 -6.30 -19.38
C LEU A 38 -22.89 -7.42 -19.95
N LEU A 39 -21.61 -7.47 -19.54
CA LEU A 39 -20.70 -8.55 -19.91
C LEU A 39 -21.24 -9.92 -19.48
N ARG A 40 -21.66 -10.07 -18.22
CA ARG A 40 -22.19 -11.35 -17.71
C ARG A 40 -23.49 -11.76 -18.40
N GLN A 41 -24.40 -10.82 -18.62
CA GLN A 41 -25.65 -11.08 -19.31
C GLN A 41 -25.41 -11.46 -20.78
N GLY A 42 -24.49 -10.76 -21.46
CA GLY A 42 -24.06 -11.11 -22.81
C GLY A 42 -23.46 -12.51 -22.88
N ALA A 43 -22.53 -12.84 -21.97
CA ALA A 43 -21.94 -14.18 -21.87
C ALA A 43 -23.00 -15.28 -21.63
N GLN A 44 -24.02 -14.99 -20.81
CA GLN A 44 -25.14 -15.92 -20.60
C GLN A 44 -25.93 -16.16 -21.89
N LYS A 45 -26.20 -15.10 -22.66
CA LYS A 45 -26.88 -15.21 -23.97
C LYS A 45 -26.05 -15.99 -24.98
N LEU A 46 -24.73 -15.77 -24.99
CA LEU A 46 -23.80 -16.56 -25.80
C LEU A 46 -23.88 -18.05 -25.44
N ALA A 47 -23.86 -18.39 -24.15
CA ALA A 47 -23.99 -19.78 -23.68
C ALA A 47 -25.33 -20.41 -24.07
N ALA A 48 -26.40 -19.61 -24.15
CA ALA A 48 -27.72 -20.03 -24.63
C ALA A 48 -27.82 -20.08 -26.17
N LYS A 49 -26.72 -19.87 -26.91
CA LYS A 49 -26.65 -19.79 -28.39
C LYS A 49 -27.46 -18.64 -29.00
N ASP A 50 -27.82 -17.64 -28.20
CA ASP A 50 -28.47 -16.42 -28.68
C ASP A 50 -27.41 -15.38 -29.04
N TYR A 51 -26.73 -15.61 -30.16
CA TYR A 51 -25.57 -14.83 -30.58
C TYR A 51 -25.91 -13.37 -30.90
N SER A 52 -27.10 -13.12 -31.49
CA SER A 52 -27.55 -11.77 -31.83
C SER A 52 -27.79 -10.92 -30.57
N GLN A 53 -28.57 -11.42 -29.60
CA GLN A 53 -28.79 -10.67 -28.36
C GLN A 53 -27.51 -10.55 -27.53
N SER A 54 -26.67 -11.59 -27.52
CA SER A 54 -25.36 -11.53 -26.89
C SER A 54 -24.54 -10.36 -27.42
N ARG A 55 -24.39 -10.25 -28.75
CA ARG A 55 -23.64 -9.15 -29.37
C ARG A 55 -24.25 -7.79 -29.04
N GLN A 56 -25.57 -7.65 -29.14
CA GLN A 56 -26.26 -6.39 -28.81
C GLN A 56 -25.99 -5.90 -27.39
N LEU A 57 -25.92 -6.81 -26.42
CA LEU A 57 -25.59 -6.49 -25.03
C LEU A 57 -24.09 -6.19 -24.87
N LEU A 58 -23.22 -7.00 -25.46
CA LEU A 58 -21.77 -6.84 -25.35
C LEU A 58 -21.28 -5.54 -26.02
N THR A 59 -21.91 -5.09 -27.10
CA THR A 59 -21.59 -3.80 -27.75
C THR A 59 -21.98 -2.58 -26.91
N GLN A 60 -22.83 -2.74 -25.90
CA GLN A 60 -23.16 -1.67 -24.96
C GLN A 60 -22.09 -1.52 -23.86
N VAL A 61 -21.15 -2.46 -23.77
CA VAL A 61 -20.02 -2.34 -22.84
C VAL A 61 -19.11 -1.20 -23.32
N GLU A 62 -18.95 -0.20 -22.48
CA GLU A 62 -18.12 0.97 -22.76
C GLU A 62 -16.65 0.57 -22.93
N THR A 63 -15.96 1.15 -23.92
CA THR A 63 -14.58 0.79 -24.29
C THR A 63 -13.57 1.05 -23.17
N ASP A 64 -13.83 2.03 -22.33
CA ASP A 64 -12.92 2.38 -21.22
C ASP A 64 -13.14 1.48 -20.00
N SER A 65 -14.12 0.58 -20.06
CA SER A 65 -14.46 -0.34 -18.97
C SER A 65 -13.41 -1.45 -18.82
N PRO A 66 -13.13 -1.91 -17.59
CA PRO A 66 -12.37 -3.14 -17.35
C PRO A 66 -12.96 -4.36 -18.06
N SER A 67 -14.28 -4.36 -18.32
CA SER A 67 -14.99 -5.46 -18.99
C SER A 67 -14.84 -5.46 -20.52
N ALA A 68 -14.32 -4.38 -21.12
CA ALA A 68 -14.40 -4.15 -22.55
C ALA A 68 -13.58 -5.16 -23.38
N VAL A 69 -12.41 -5.58 -22.90
CA VAL A 69 -11.60 -6.61 -23.59
C VAL A 69 -12.35 -7.93 -23.66
N GLN A 70 -12.88 -8.39 -22.53
CA GLN A 70 -13.63 -9.65 -22.49
C GLN A 70 -14.89 -9.55 -23.35
N ALA A 71 -15.60 -8.41 -23.30
CA ALA A 71 -16.77 -8.19 -24.14
C ALA A 71 -16.44 -8.26 -25.63
N SER A 72 -15.38 -7.58 -26.06
CA SER A 72 -14.95 -7.56 -27.47
C SER A 72 -14.48 -8.94 -27.94
N LEU A 73 -13.76 -9.69 -27.11
CA LEU A 73 -13.36 -11.07 -27.42
C LEU A 73 -14.57 -12.01 -27.50
N LEU A 74 -15.57 -11.86 -26.63
CA LEU A 74 -16.81 -12.64 -26.73
C LEU A 74 -17.64 -12.29 -27.97
N ILE A 75 -17.61 -11.03 -28.43
CA ILE A 75 -18.20 -10.65 -29.71
C ILE A 75 -17.48 -11.38 -30.85
N ALA A 76 -16.14 -11.36 -30.86
CA ALA A 76 -15.35 -12.08 -31.87
C ALA A 76 -15.69 -13.58 -31.87
N GLU A 77 -15.72 -14.21 -30.69
CA GLU A 77 -16.05 -15.62 -30.54
C GLU A 77 -17.48 -15.93 -30.99
N SER A 78 -18.44 -15.02 -30.76
CA SER A 78 -19.82 -15.20 -31.24
C SER A 78 -19.91 -15.30 -32.77
N TYR A 79 -19.12 -14.50 -33.49
CA TYR A 79 -19.06 -14.57 -34.95
C TYR A 79 -18.37 -15.86 -35.39
N ARG A 80 -17.31 -16.27 -34.68
CA ARG A 80 -16.63 -17.53 -34.96
C ARG A 80 -17.56 -18.74 -34.82
N LEU A 81 -18.37 -18.77 -33.75
CA LEU A 81 -19.36 -19.83 -33.50
C LEU A 81 -20.48 -19.86 -34.56
N GLU A 82 -20.80 -18.72 -35.17
CA GLU A 82 -21.73 -18.62 -36.31
C GLU A 82 -21.05 -18.80 -37.67
N GLN A 83 -19.81 -19.29 -37.70
CA GLN A 83 -19.04 -19.55 -38.93
C GLN A 83 -18.85 -18.29 -39.80
N GLN A 84 -18.66 -17.15 -39.14
CA GLN A 84 -18.38 -15.84 -39.74
C GLN A 84 -16.93 -15.41 -39.44
N PRO A 85 -15.92 -16.07 -40.05
CA PRO A 85 -14.50 -15.89 -39.68
C PRO A 85 -13.96 -14.50 -40.00
N GLU A 86 -14.48 -13.84 -41.05
CA GLU A 86 -14.09 -12.48 -41.43
C GLU A 86 -14.50 -11.46 -40.36
N GLN A 87 -15.75 -11.51 -39.90
CA GLN A 87 -16.25 -10.66 -38.83
C GLN A 87 -15.53 -10.95 -37.50
N ALA A 88 -15.28 -12.22 -37.19
CA ALA A 88 -14.53 -12.61 -36.00
C ALA A 88 -13.12 -12.02 -36.01
N LYS A 89 -12.40 -12.17 -37.13
CA LYS A 89 -11.06 -11.58 -37.34
C LYS A 89 -11.07 -10.07 -37.16
N ASP A 90 -12.01 -9.36 -37.76
CA ASP A 90 -12.11 -7.90 -37.63
C ASP A 90 -12.26 -7.48 -36.18
N TRP A 91 -13.05 -8.21 -35.39
CA TRP A 91 -13.19 -7.95 -33.95
C TRP A 91 -11.92 -8.28 -33.16
N PHE A 92 -11.21 -9.36 -33.47
CA PHE A 92 -9.91 -9.63 -32.85
C PHE A 92 -8.89 -8.53 -33.15
N LEU A 93 -8.82 -8.05 -34.40
CA LEU A 93 -7.96 -6.95 -34.81
C LEU A 93 -8.30 -5.63 -34.11
N ARG A 94 -9.58 -5.27 -34.06
CA ARG A 94 -10.06 -4.08 -33.34
C ARG A 94 -9.70 -4.16 -31.86
N THR A 95 -9.93 -5.31 -31.24
CA THR A 95 -9.64 -5.52 -29.82
C THR A 95 -8.14 -5.40 -29.53
N ALA A 96 -7.28 -6.01 -30.35
CA ALA A 96 -5.84 -5.93 -30.18
C ALA A 96 -5.25 -4.55 -30.53
N HIS A 97 -5.96 -3.75 -31.32
CA HIS A 97 -5.59 -2.35 -31.57
C HIS A 97 -5.97 -1.44 -30.40
N HIS A 98 -7.18 -1.60 -29.84
CA HIS A 98 -7.63 -0.80 -28.71
C HIS A 98 -6.98 -1.21 -27.38
N TYR A 99 -6.65 -2.49 -27.20
CA TYR A 99 -6.04 -3.02 -25.99
C TYR A 99 -4.79 -3.84 -26.32
N PRO A 100 -3.72 -3.18 -26.82
CA PRO A 100 -2.50 -3.85 -27.19
C PRO A 100 -1.79 -4.42 -25.96
N TYR A 101 -0.87 -5.36 -26.21
CA TYR A 101 0.02 -5.96 -25.20
C TYR A 101 -0.66 -6.84 -24.15
N ARG A 102 -2.00 -6.87 -24.07
CA ARG A 102 -2.72 -7.79 -23.21
C ARG A 102 -2.64 -9.21 -23.77
N THR A 103 -2.31 -10.18 -22.94
CA THR A 103 -2.12 -11.57 -23.41
C THR A 103 -3.39 -12.17 -24.03
N GLN A 104 -4.57 -11.76 -23.56
CA GLN A 104 -5.84 -12.22 -24.13
C GLN A 104 -6.05 -11.70 -25.56
N THR A 105 -5.63 -10.46 -25.85
CA THR A 105 -5.77 -9.88 -27.20
C THR A 105 -4.75 -10.46 -28.16
N LEU A 106 -3.52 -10.69 -27.70
CA LEU A 106 -2.47 -11.39 -28.45
C LEU A 106 -2.88 -12.84 -28.76
N SER A 107 -3.40 -13.58 -27.79
CA SER A 107 -3.94 -14.93 -28.00
C SER A 107 -5.13 -14.93 -28.98
N GLY A 108 -5.98 -13.90 -28.93
CA GLY A 108 -7.04 -13.69 -29.91
C GLY A 108 -6.51 -13.48 -31.34
N LEU A 109 -5.43 -12.72 -31.52
CA LEU A 109 -4.77 -12.56 -32.82
C LEU A 109 -4.19 -13.87 -33.36
N ILE A 110 -3.50 -14.64 -32.51
CA ILE A 110 -2.96 -15.96 -32.89
C ILE A 110 -4.10 -16.91 -33.26
N SER A 111 -5.20 -16.90 -32.51
CA SER A 111 -6.39 -17.70 -32.83
C SER A 111 -7.00 -17.29 -34.17
N ALA A 112 -7.15 -15.98 -34.41
CA ALA A 112 -7.66 -15.46 -35.68
C ALA A 112 -6.75 -15.83 -36.86
N ALA A 113 -5.43 -15.92 -36.65
CA ALA A 113 -4.47 -16.38 -37.65
C ALA A 113 -4.62 -17.88 -37.95
N ASN A 114 -4.79 -18.69 -36.92
CA ASN A 114 -5.03 -20.14 -37.05
C ASN A 114 -6.33 -20.43 -37.82
N ASP A 115 -7.36 -19.61 -37.62
CA ASP A 115 -8.66 -19.74 -38.27
C ASP A 115 -8.63 -19.35 -39.77
N GLN A 116 -7.54 -18.75 -40.26
CA GLN A 116 -7.43 -18.40 -41.68
C GLN A 116 -7.28 -19.65 -42.55
N PRO A 117 -7.94 -19.68 -43.72
CA PRO A 117 -7.79 -20.78 -44.66
C PRO A 117 -6.43 -20.74 -45.38
N VAL A 118 -6.06 -21.86 -46.03
CA VAL A 118 -4.72 -22.05 -46.64
C VAL A 118 -4.46 -21.07 -47.80
N ASP A 119 -5.50 -20.71 -48.55
CA ASP A 119 -5.48 -19.70 -49.61
C ASP A 119 -5.18 -18.28 -49.08
N GLN A 120 -5.50 -17.99 -47.82
CA GLN A 120 -5.22 -16.71 -47.17
C GLN A 120 -3.95 -16.76 -46.29
N THR A 121 -2.94 -17.54 -46.67
CA THR A 121 -1.72 -17.68 -45.87
C THR A 121 -1.01 -16.35 -45.62
N GLY A 122 -0.97 -15.43 -46.59
CA GLY A 122 -0.38 -14.10 -46.38
C GLY A 122 -1.02 -13.32 -45.23
N LEU A 123 -2.34 -13.44 -45.05
CA LEU A 123 -3.07 -12.80 -43.96
C LEU A 123 -2.77 -13.49 -42.61
N ALA A 124 -2.72 -14.82 -42.59
CA ALA A 124 -2.34 -15.58 -41.40
C ALA A 124 -0.94 -15.17 -40.90
N LEU A 125 0.03 -15.08 -41.80
CA LEU A 125 1.40 -14.64 -41.50
C LEU A 125 1.42 -13.21 -40.94
N ALA A 126 0.66 -12.29 -41.53
CA ALA A 126 0.57 -10.91 -41.03
C ALA A 126 -0.01 -10.84 -39.59
N LEU A 127 -1.00 -11.68 -39.27
CA LEU A 127 -1.60 -11.75 -37.94
C LEU A 127 -0.62 -12.32 -36.90
N TYR A 128 0.11 -13.40 -37.22
CA TYR A 128 1.17 -13.92 -36.33
C TYR A 128 2.27 -12.88 -36.10
N ASN A 129 2.73 -12.20 -37.16
CA ASN A 129 3.75 -11.15 -37.03
C ASN A 129 3.28 -10.03 -36.12
N LYS A 130 2.05 -9.54 -36.30
CA LYS A 130 1.48 -8.50 -35.43
C LYS A 130 1.42 -8.93 -33.96
N ALA A 131 1.00 -10.17 -33.69
CA ALA A 131 0.99 -10.70 -32.32
C ALA A 131 2.40 -10.80 -31.73
N GLY A 132 3.36 -11.28 -32.52
CA GLY A 132 4.77 -11.39 -32.14
C GLY A 132 5.43 -10.04 -31.86
N GLU A 133 5.23 -9.05 -32.74
CA GLU A 133 5.76 -7.69 -32.60
C GLU A 133 5.24 -7.02 -31.32
N GLN A 134 3.93 -7.11 -31.05
CA GLN A 134 3.37 -6.56 -29.82
C GLN A 134 3.91 -7.28 -28.57
N ALA A 135 4.04 -8.60 -28.62
CA ALA A 135 4.60 -9.37 -27.51
C ALA A 135 6.07 -8.98 -27.24
N ASP A 136 6.90 -8.92 -28.29
CA ASP A 136 8.32 -8.57 -28.20
C ASP A 136 8.51 -7.12 -27.70
N PHE A 137 7.68 -6.18 -28.17
CA PHE A 137 7.70 -4.79 -27.68
C PHE A 137 7.41 -4.72 -26.17
N ALA A 138 6.35 -5.40 -25.72
CA ALA A 138 6.00 -5.44 -24.30
C ALA A 138 7.09 -6.11 -23.46
N LEU A 139 7.72 -7.18 -23.96
CA LEU A 139 8.85 -7.84 -23.30
C LEU A 139 10.05 -6.89 -23.13
N ALA A 140 10.38 -6.09 -24.16
CA ALA A 140 11.45 -5.12 -24.08
C ALA A 140 11.19 -4.04 -23.02
N GLN A 141 9.96 -3.52 -22.94
CA GLN A 141 9.53 -2.57 -21.92
C GLN A 141 9.61 -3.17 -20.50
N LEU A 142 9.18 -4.42 -20.32
CA LEU A 142 9.31 -5.13 -19.05
C LEU A 142 10.78 -5.39 -18.67
N GLN A 143 11.67 -5.62 -19.62
CA GLN A 143 13.10 -5.74 -19.33
C GLN A 143 13.69 -4.41 -18.87
N GLN A 144 13.28 -3.29 -19.47
CA GLN A 144 13.67 -1.96 -19.01
C GLN A 144 13.20 -1.70 -17.57
N LEU A 145 11.96 -2.08 -17.23
CA LEU A 145 11.43 -1.96 -15.86
C LEU A 145 12.28 -2.73 -14.83
N LYS A 146 12.81 -3.90 -15.20
CA LYS A 146 13.59 -4.75 -14.29
C LYS A 146 15.09 -4.43 -14.25
N SER A 147 15.57 -3.51 -15.10
CA SER A 147 16.99 -3.14 -15.16
C SER A 147 17.57 -2.66 -13.82
N SER A 148 16.73 -2.14 -12.91
CA SER A 148 17.10 -1.63 -11.60
C SER A 148 17.21 -2.66 -10.46
N GLN A 149 17.30 -3.97 -10.75
CA GLN A 149 17.29 -5.09 -9.79
C GLN A 149 15.97 -5.26 -9.00
N PHE A 150 15.21 -4.17 -8.81
CA PHE A 150 13.89 -4.12 -8.22
C PHE A 150 12.93 -3.36 -9.13
N ILE A 151 11.68 -3.80 -9.17
CA ILE A 151 10.58 -3.07 -9.81
C ILE A 151 10.18 -1.94 -8.87
N ASP A 152 10.31 -0.69 -9.35
CA ASP A 152 9.82 0.48 -8.64
C ASP A 152 8.28 0.52 -8.71
N PRO A 153 7.55 0.42 -7.57
CA PRO A 153 6.09 0.52 -7.55
C PRO A 153 5.59 1.82 -8.19
N LEU A 154 6.32 2.92 -8.04
CA LEU A 154 5.92 4.22 -8.59
C LEU A 154 5.95 4.24 -10.12
N ALA A 155 6.91 3.55 -10.72
CA ALA A 155 7.02 3.43 -12.17
C ALA A 155 5.87 2.63 -12.80
N VAL A 156 5.16 1.82 -12.00
CA VAL A 156 4.01 1.01 -12.41
C VAL A 156 2.71 1.75 -12.16
N ILE A 157 2.57 2.41 -11.01
CA ILE A 157 1.34 3.10 -10.61
C ILE A 157 1.18 4.43 -11.37
N PHE A 158 2.25 5.18 -11.54
CA PHE A 158 2.25 6.50 -12.17
C PHE A 158 2.86 6.47 -13.57
N PRO A 159 2.54 7.46 -14.44
CA PRO A 159 3.20 7.64 -15.72
C PRO A 159 4.72 7.67 -15.54
N SER A 160 5.44 6.90 -16.35
CA SER A 160 6.87 6.67 -16.19
C SER A 160 7.55 6.61 -17.56
N LYS A 161 8.81 6.15 -17.60
CA LYS A 161 9.54 5.94 -18.85
C LYS A 161 9.01 4.75 -19.66
N LEU A 162 8.13 3.93 -19.06
CA LEU A 162 7.48 2.84 -19.76
C LEU A 162 6.43 3.37 -20.73
N ASP A 163 6.24 2.65 -21.82
CA ASP A 163 5.06 2.84 -22.66
C ASP A 163 3.78 2.72 -21.82
N GLU A 164 2.88 3.70 -21.99
CA GLU A 164 1.69 3.85 -21.15
C GLU A 164 0.74 2.65 -21.28
N GLN A 165 0.60 2.08 -22.48
CA GLN A 165 -0.29 0.95 -22.70
C GLN A 165 0.30 -0.34 -22.11
N VAL A 166 1.62 -0.54 -22.22
CA VAL A 166 2.31 -1.66 -21.54
C VAL A 166 2.20 -1.53 -20.02
N ARG A 167 2.39 -0.31 -19.49
CA ARG A 167 2.24 -0.02 -18.06
C ARG A 167 0.83 -0.31 -17.57
N GLN A 168 -0.20 0.15 -18.29
CA GLN A 168 -1.60 -0.13 -17.95
C GLN A 168 -1.92 -1.63 -18.00
N ALA A 169 -1.45 -2.35 -19.03
CA ALA A 169 -1.62 -3.80 -19.14
C ALA A 169 -0.96 -4.54 -17.96
N PHE A 170 0.22 -4.08 -17.53
CA PHE A 170 0.91 -4.64 -16.37
C PHE A 170 0.20 -4.29 -15.04
N LEU A 171 -0.20 -3.04 -14.85
CA LEU A 171 -0.92 -2.58 -13.66
C LEU A 171 -2.23 -3.35 -13.47
N LEU A 172 -3.03 -3.51 -14.53
CA LEU A 172 -4.26 -4.29 -14.49
C LEU A 172 -4.02 -5.72 -14.00
N ARG A 173 -2.91 -6.35 -14.38
CA ARG A 173 -2.55 -7.68 -13.86
C ARG A 173 -2.22 -7.68 -12.39
N CYS A 174 -1.48 -6.67 -11.93
CA CYS A 174 -1.16 -6.53 -10.50
C CYS A 174 -2.42 -6.33 -9.65
N LEU A 175 -3.46 -5.71 -10.20
CA LEU A 175 -4.74 -5.49 -9.53
C LEU A 175 -5.67 -6.73 -9.53
N HIS A 176 -5.45 -7.68 -10.44
CA HIS A 176 -6.33 -8.87 -10.61
C HIS A 176 -5.61 -10.19 -10.28
N ASN A 177 -4.46 -10.12 -9.62
CA ASN A 177 -3.72 -11.32 -9.26
C ASN A 177 -4.50 -12.09 -8.17
N PRO A 178 -4.88 -13.36 -8.39
CA PRO A 178 -5.77 -14.10 -7.48
C PRO A 178 -5.13 -14.41 -6.12
N ASP A 179 -3.80 -14.45 -6.05
CA ASP A 179 -3.09 -14.82 -4.83
C ASP A 179 -2.75 -13.60 -3.96
N GLU A 180 -2.51 -12.44 -4.58
CA GLU A 180 -2.09 -11.22 -3.87
C GLU A 180 -2.58 -9.96 -4.62
N ASP A 181 -3.51 -9.21 -4.04
CA ASP A 181 -4.06 -7.99 -4.64
C ASP A 181 -3.22 -6.75 -4.27
N LEU A 182 -2.66 -6.09 -5.29
CA LEU A 182 -1.88 -4.85 -5.13
C LEU A 182 -2.67 -3.76 -4.40
N LEU A 183 -4.00 -3.66 -4.58
CA LEU A 183 -4.81 -2.67 -3.87
C LEU A 183 -4.79 -2.92 -2.38
N SER A 184 -5.05 -4.16 -1.96
CA SER A 184 -5.05 -4.55 -0.55
C SER A 184 -3.69 -4.34 0.11
N GLU A 185 -2.60 -4.66 -0.58
CA GLU A 185 -1.26 -4.45 -0.03
C GLU A 185 -0.85 -2.97 -0.04
N SER A 186 -1.30 -2.20 -1.04
CA SER A 186 -1.08 -0.76 -1.07
C SER A 186 -1.88 -0.02 0.01
N SER A 187 -3.10 -0.47 0.34
CA SER A 187 -3.90 0.11 1.42
C SER A 187 -3.28 -0.19 2.78
N ARG A 188 -2.79 -1.42 3.00
CA ARG A 188 -2.02 -1.79 4.20
C ARG A 188 -0.75 -0.95 4.34
N LEU A 189 -0.06 -0.66 3.23
CA LEU A 189 1.10 0.23 3.24
C LEU A 189 0.68 1.67 3.59
N GLN A 190 -0.42 2.17 3.04
CA GLN A 190 -0.94 3.50 3.35
C GLN A 190 -1.30 3.63 4.84
N GLU A 191 -1.94 2.61 5.42
CA GLU A 191 -2.25 2.54 6.85
C GLU A 191 -0.98 2.46 7.71
N ALA A 192 0.02 1.69 7.29
CA ALA A 192 1.32 1.64 7.95
C ALA A 192 2.04 3.00 7.92
N VAL A 193 1.95 3.73 6.80
CA VAL A 193 2.53 5.08 6.67
C VAL A 193 1.77 6.08 7.54
N SER A 194 0.43 6.07 7.53
CA SER A 194 -0.37 7.00 8.31
C SER A 194 -0.19 6.79 9.81
N SER A 195 -0.13 5.53 10.26
CA SER A 195 0.21 5.17 11.64
C SER A 195 1.63 5.60 12.01
N LEU A 196 2.62 5.46 11.12
CA LEU A 196 3.97 5.97 11.37
C LEU A 196 3.98 7.49 11.51
N LEU A 197 3.28 8.23 10.64
CA LEU A 197 3.17 9.69 10.75
C LEU A 197 2.50 10.12 12.06
N TYR A 198 1.48 9.40 12.51
CA TYR A 198 0.86 9.62 13.81
C TYR A 198 1.84 9.35 14.96
N LEU A 199 2.51 8.20 14.94
CA LEU A 199 3.53 7.84 15.92
C LEU A 199 4.71 8.81 15.95
N GLN A 200 5.09 9.38 14.80
CA GLN A 200 6.13 10.40 14.72
C GLN A 200 5.73 11.68 15.44
N LYS A 201 4.46 12.12 15.30
CA LYS A 201 3.92 13.26 16.06
C LYS A 201 3.88 12.95 17.56
N GLN A 202 3.43 11.74 17.92
CA GLN A 202 3.43 11.29 19.31
C GLN A 202 4.85 11.23 19.89
N ARG A 203 5.85 10.81 19.10
CA ARG A 203 7.25 10.83 19.51
C ARG A 203 7.76 12.24 19.77
N GLN A 204 7.36 13.22 18.96
CA GLN A 204 7.75 14.62 19.18
C GLN A 204 7.19 15.15 20.51
N THR A 205 5.93 14.85 20.83
CA THR A 205 5.33 15.29 22.10
C THR A 205 5.95 14.58 23.30
N LEU A 206 6.26 13.28 23.20
CA LEU A 206 7.00 12.56 24.24
C LEU A 206 8.44 13.08 24.41
N GLY A 207 9.12 13.41 23.31
CA GLY A 207 10.45 14.03 23.33
C GLY A 207 10.45 15.38 24.07
N GLN A 208 9.46 16.24 23.81
CA GLN A 208 9.29 17.50 24.53
C GLN A 208 9.04 17.29 26.03
N LYS A 209 8.24 16.29 26.41
CA LYS A 209 8.04 15.93 27.82
C LYS A 209 9.34 15.47 28.46
N LEU A 210 10.16 14.72 27.72
CA LEU A 210 11.45 14.22 28.21
C LEU A 210 12.43 15.38 28.43
N GLU A 211 12.54 16.31 27.49
CA GLU A 211 13.34 17.54 27.65
C GLU A 211 12.88 18.37 28.85
N LEU A 212 11.57 18.50 29.06
CA LEU A 212 11.00 19.17 30.23
C LEU A 212 11.33 18.46 31.54
N LEU A 213 11.25 17.12 31.58
CA LEU A 213 11.62 16.35 32.77
C LEU A 213 13.12 16.45 33.06
N GLN A 214 13.96 16.46 32.02
CA GLN A 214 15.40 16.66 32.17
C GLN A 214 15.75 18.05 32.70
N SER A 215 15.08 19.10 32.21
CA SER A 215 15.29 20.47 32.73
C SER A 215 14.82 20.58 34.18
N GLN A 216 13.66 20.02 34.53
CA GLN A 216 13.19 19.93 35.91
C GLN A 216 14.19 19.22 36.82
N LEU A 217 14.84 18.15 36.34
CA LEU A 217 15.84 17.42 37.11
C LEU A 217 17.09 18.28 37.38
N GLN A 218 17.52 19.09 36.41
CA GLN A 218 18.61 20.05 36.60
C GLN A 218 18.23 21.18 37.57
N ASP A 219 17.00 21.68 37.48
CA ASP A 219 16.52 22.73 38.39
C ASP A 219 16.42 22.22 39.83
N TYR A 220 15.93 20.99 40.03
CA TYR A 220 15.94 20.34 41.35
C TYR A 220 17.37 20.15 41.90
N GLN A 221 18.35 19.86 41.05
CA GLN A 221 19.76 19.79 41.47
C GLN A 221 20.27 21.15 41.95
N ARG A 222 20.00 22.22 41.21
CA ARG A 222 20.38 23.60 41.59
C ARG A 222 19.67 24.04 42.87
N GLN A 223 18.39 23.75 43.00
CA GLN A 223 17.59 24.09 44.18
C GLN A 223 18.10 23.37 45.43
N ARG A 224 18.42 22.07 45.33
CA ARG A 224 19.04 21.30 46.41
C ARG A 224 20.36 21.93 46.86
N GLN A 225 21.21 22.32 45.92
CA GLN A 225 22.51 22.91 46.24
C GLN A 225 22.39 24.30 46.87
N SER A 226 21.42 25.11 46.43
CA SER A 226 21.08 26.39 47.07
C SER A 226 20.58 26.18 48.52
N LEU A 227 19.66 25.23 48.74
CA LEU A 227 19.17 24.89 50.08
C LEU A 227 20.30 24.38 50.98
N GLN A 228 21.23 23.57 50.44
CA GLN A 228 22.40 23.09 51.18
C GLN A 228 23.28 24.27 51.65
N ASN A 229 23.60 25.21 50.76
CA ASN A 229 24.39 26.39 51.10
C ASN A 229 23.67 27.27 52.15
N GLN A 230 22.34 27.37 52.07
CA GLN A 230 21.53 28.08 53.08
C GLN A 230 21.57 27.39 54.44
N LEU A 231 21.46 26.05 54.47
CA LEU A 231 21.60 25.27 55.70
C LEU A 231 22.99 25.46 56.33
N ASP A 232 24.06 25.47 55.55
CA ASP A 232 25.42 25.70 56.05
C ASP A 232 25.56 27.11 56.67
N SER A 233 24.95 28.12 56.06
CA SER A 233 24.96 29.48 56.61
C SER A 233 24.11 29.62 57.88
N ILE A 234 22.94 28.98 57.93
CA ILE A 234 22.09 28.90 59.13
C ILE A 234 22.82 28.16 60.26
N ALA A 235 23.55 27.08 59.95
CA ALA A 235 24.33 26.34 60.93
C ALA A 235 25.47 27.18 61.52
N ALA A 236 26.15 27.98 60.69
CA ALA A 236 27.15 28.95 61.16
C ALA A 236 26.53 30.03 62.07
N GLN A 237 25.36 30.56 61.70
CA GLN A 237 24.61 31.52 62.52
C GLN A 237 24.16 30.90 63.85
N GLN A 238 23.63 29.67 63.84
CA GLN A 238 23.26 28.94 65.06
C GLN A 238 24.45 28.78 65.99
N ARG A 239 25.61 28.33 65.49
CA ARG A 239 26.83 28.21 66.32
C ARG A 239 27.28 29.55 66.91
N SER A 240 27.17 30.63 66.14
CA SER A 240 27.52 31.97 66.66
C SER A 240 26.56 32.44 67.77
N LEU A 241 25.26 32.22 67.61
CA LEU A 241 24.24 32.57 68.60
C LEU A 241 24.30 31.66 69.83
N GLU A 242 24.60 30.37 69.64
CA GLU A 242 24.83 29.41 70.73
C GLU A 242 26.07 29.78 71.55
N SER A 243 27.13 30.33 70.93
CA SER A 243 28.32 30.79 71.65
C SER A 243 28.07 32.04 72.51
N GLN A 244 27.00 32.80 72.24
CA GLN A 244 26.60 34.00 72.97
C GLN A 244 25.59 33.71 74.09
N LEU A 245 25.15 32.46 74.23
CA LEU A 245 24.18 32.04 75.24
C LEU A 245 24.85 31.86 76.61
N ILE A 246 24.30 32.51 77.62
CA ILE A 246 24.73 32.34 79.02
C ILE A 246 23.70 31.47 79.75
N PRO A 247 24.11 30.35 80.38
CA PRO A 247 23.20 29.49 81.14
C PRO A 247 22.47 30.26 82.24
N ASN A 248 21.15 30.04 82.38
CA ASN A 248 20.27 30.66 83.40
C ASN A 248 20.11 32.20 83.37
N ASN A 249 20.58 32.89 82.32
CA ASN A 249 20.26 34.31 82.12
C ASN A 249 18.96 34.47 81.30
N LEU A 250 18.05 35.32 81.78
CA LEU A 250 16.71 35.62 81.24
C LEU A 250 16.55 37.10 80.82
N ASP A 251 17.63 37.86 80.69
CA ASP A 251 17.60 39.23 80.19
C ASP A 251 16.98 39.30 78.79
N ASP A 252 16.37 40.43 78.44
CA ASP A 252 15.63 40.62 77.17
C ASP A 252 16.47 40.24 75.93
N ASP A 253 17.78 40.49 75.97
CA ASP A 253 18.71 40.11 74.90
C ASP A 253 18.92 38.58 74.80
N GLN A 254 18.98 37.87 75.93
CA GLN A 254 19.07 36.41 75.95
C GLN A 254 17.75 35.75 75.51
N VAL A 255 16.60 36.34 75.85
CA VAL A 255 15.28 35.90 75.36
C VAL A 255 15.17 36.10 73.84
N ARG A 256 15.71 37.19 73.29
CA ARG A 256 15.80 37.43 71.84
C ARG A 256 16.67 36.40 71.13
N ILE A 257 17.87 36.10 71.65
CA ILE A 257 18.77 35.06 71.11
C ILE A 257 18.07 33.70 71.09
N ARG A 258 17.39 33.31 72.18
CA ARG A 258 16.62 32.05 72.25
C ARG A 258 15.48 31.99 71.23
N ARG A 259 14.75 33.09 71.01
CA ARG A 259 13.72 33.17 69.96
C ARG A 259 14.30 33.03 68.56
N GLN A 260 15.41 33.70 68.26
CA GLN A 260 16.10 33.58 66.97
C GLN A 260 16.59 32.16 66.72
N LEU A 261 17.16 31.49 67.71
CA LEU A 261 17.55 30.07 67.61
C LEU A 261 16.34 29.16 67.34
N GLY A 262 15.20 29.41 67.97
CA GLY A 262 13.95 28.69 67.70
C GLY A 262 13.44 28.91 66.26
N GLN A 263 13.52 30.14 65.74
CA GLN A 263 13.18 30.45 64.35
C GLN A 263 14.13 29.77 63.36
N LEU A 264 15.43 29.82 63.61
CA LEU A 264 16.45 29.15 62.80
C LEU A 264 16.23 27.63 62.80
N ARG A 265 15.96 27.00 63.95
CA ARG A 265 15.62 25.57 64.02
C ARG A 265 14.40 25.19 63.18
N ASN A 266 13.32 25.98 63.28
CA ASN A 266 12.13 25.77 62.46
C ASN A 266 12.41 25.97 60.96
N GLN A 267 13.35 26.85 60.61
CA GLN A 267 13.80 27.05 59.23
C GLN A 267 14.63 25.86 58.73
N THR A 268 15.54 25.32 59.55
CA THR A 268 16.31 24.09 59.27
C THR A 268 15.37 22.92 58.98
N ILE A 269 14.40 22.65 59.86
CA ILE A 269 13.44 21.53 59.68
C ILE A 269 12.65 21.67 58.36
N ARG A 270 12.24 22.90 57.99
CA ARG A 270 11.54 23.14 56.72
C ARG A 270 12.43 22.89 55.51
N MET A 271 13.69 23.31 55.56
CA MET A 271 14.66 23.09 54.48
C MET A 271 15.03 21.61 54.35
N ASP A 272 15.21 20.89 55.47
CA ASP A 272 15.47 19.44 55.46
C ASP A 272 14.30 18.66 54.83
N ASN A 273 13.06 19.02 55.19
CA ASN A 273 11.87 18.43 54.57
C ASN A 273 11.78 18.73 53.06
N GLN A 274 12.20 19.92 52.63
CA GLN A 274 12.26 20.28 51.20
C GLN A 274 13.34 19.45 50.46
N ILE A 275 14.53 19.28 51.06
CA ILE A 275 15.59 18.45 50.48
C ILE A 275 15.14 16.99 50.38
N ALA A 276 14.50 16.44 51.42
CA ALA A 276 13.98 15.08 51.41
C ALA A 276 12.92 14.86 50.31
N PHE A 277 12.07 15.86 50.06
CA PHE A 277 11.12 15.85 48.95
C PHE A 277 11.83 15.85 47.58
N ILE A 278 12.82 16.72 47.40
CA ILE A 278 13.61 16.81 46.16
C ILE A 278 14.35 15.48 45.90
N ASP A 279 14.96 14.89 46.92
CA ASP A 279 15.72 13.64 46.77
C ASP A 279 14.81 12.46 46.40
N ARG A 280 13.61 12.35 46.99
CA ARG A 280 12.62 11.35 46.57
C ARG A 280 12.18 11.53 45.13
N THR A 281 11.93 12.77 44.71
CA THR A 281 11.47 13.08 43.35
C THR A 281 12.59 12.79 42.33
N ARG A 282 13.84 13.12 42.65
CA ARG A 282 15.03 12.78 41.84
C ARG A 282 15.27 11.29 41.69
N GLN A 283 14.86 10.45 42.65
CA GLN A 283 15.03 9.00 42.53
C GLN A 283 14.03 8.38 41.53
N GLN A 284 12.83 8.96 41.38
CA GLN A 284 11.78 8.42 40.53
C GLN A 284 11.86 8.90 39.07
N LEU A 285 12.33 10.14 38.86
CA LEU A 285 12.42 10.77 37.54
C LEU A 285 13.28 9.99 36.51
N PRO A 286 14.49 9.48 36.84
CA PRO A 286 15.31 8.75 35.88
C PRO A 286 14.63 7.50 35.33
N ALA A 287 13.97 6.72 36.19
CA ALA A 287 13.23 5.53 35.77
C ALA A 287 12.06 5.88 34.83
N MET A 288 11.38 7.01 35.07
CA MET A 288 10.35 7.50 34.14
C MET A 288 10.95 7.90 32.79
N VAL A 289 12.11 8.57 32.78
CA VAL A 289 12.82 8.94 31.54
C VAL A 289 13.27 7.70 30.76
N ASP A 290 13.82 6.69 31.44
CA ASP A 290 14.27 5.44 30.82
C ASP A 290 13.10 4.65 30.23
N ASN A 291 11.98 4.56 30.96
CA ASN A 291 10.76 3.92 30.47
C ASN A 291 10.19 4.64 29.23
N LEU A 292 10.13 5.98 29.26
CA LEU A 292 9.70 6.79 28.12
C LEU A 292 10.62 6.59 26.90
N ASN A 293 11.93 6.53 27.12
CA ASN A 293 12.91 6.26 26.06
C ASN A 293 12.70 4.86 25.44
N ALA A 294 12.51 3.84 26.28
CA ALA A 294 12.27 2.48 25.82
C ALA A 294 10.97 2.38 25.02
N GLU A 295 9.89 3.02 25.48
CA GLU A 295 8.61 3.08 24.78
C GLU A 295 8.75 3.77 23.40
N ILE A 296 9.46 4.90 23.33
CA ILE A 296 9.75 5.60 22.07
C ILE A 296 10.49 4.69 21.09
N GLN A 297 11.52 3.98 21.56
CA GLN A 297 12.32 3.09 20.72
C GLN A 297 11.50 1.90 20.22
N GLN A 298 10.71 1.29 21.11
CA GLN A 298 9.86 0.15 20.78
C GLN A 298 8.80 0.52 19.73
N LEU A 299 8.09 1.64 19.93
CA LEU A 299 7.10 2.13 18.96
C LEU A 299 7.74 2.40 17.59
N HIS A 300 8.94 2.98 17.57
CA HIS A 300 9.67 3.23 16.32
C HIS A 300 10.05 1.93 15.60
N GLN A 301 10.59 0.94 16.33
CA GLN A 301 10.98 -0.34 15.76
C GLN A 301 9.76 -1.11 15.21
N GLN A 302 8.65 -1.13 15.95
CA GLN A 302 7.41 -1.77 15.50
C GLN A 302 6.87 -1.12 14.22
N ALA A 303 6.81 0.21 14.18
CA ALA A 303 6.35 0.95 13.00
C ALA A 303 7.24 0.72 11.78
N MET A 304 8.57 0.74 11.95
CA MET A 304 9.52 0.47 10.87
C MET A 304 9.44 -0.98 10.39
N ALA A 305 9.23 -1.94 11.28
CA ALA A 305 9.04 -3.34 10.92
C ALA A 305 7.76 -3.53 10.10
N GLN A 306 6.65 -2.92 10.53
CA GLN A 306 5.39 -2.96 9.79
C GLN A 306 5.51 -2.30 8.41
N LEU A 307 6.11 -1.10 8.32
CA LEU A 307 6.38 -0.43 7.05
C LEU A 307 7.21 -1.31 6.11
N LYS A 308 8.29 -1.91 6.64
CA LYS A 308 9.17 -2.79 5.87
C LYS A 308 8.42 -4.02 5.36
N SER A 309 7.61 -4.64 6.22
CA SER A 309 6.79 -5.79 5.86
C SER A 309 5.79 -5.44 4.75
N SER A 310 5.01 -4.36 4.91
CA SER A 310 4.02 -3.94 3.90
C SER A 310 4.68 -3.56 2.58
N ASN A 311 5.84 -2.87 2.61
CA ASN A 311 6.58 -2.54 1.40
C ASN A 311 7.12 -3.80 0.70
N GLN A 312 7.61 -4.79 1.47
CA GLN A 312 8.04 -6.07 0.92
C GLN A 312 6.88 -6.84 0.29
N ALA A 313 5.69 -6.80 0.89
CA ALA A 313 4.49 -7.42 0.31
C ALA A 313 4.14 -6.80 -1.04
N VAL A 314 4.05 -5.46 -1.14
CA VAL A 314 3.83 -4.76 -2.42
C VAL A 314 4.87 -5.15 -3.48
N LYS A 315 6.16 -5.23 -3.09
CA LYS A 315 7.23 -5.65 -4.00
C LYS A 315 7.08 -7.11 -4.43
N ALA A 316 6.63 -8.00 -3.55
CA ALA A 316 6.39 -9.40 -3.87
C ALA A 316 5.28 -9.54 -4.91
N VAL A 317 4.16 -8.81 -4.75
CA VAL A 317 3.06 -8.80 -5.73
C VAL A 317 3.53 -8.32 -7.10
N LEU A 318 4.33 -7.26 -7.14
CA LEU A 318 4.86 -6.73 -8.40
C LEU A 318 5.81 -7.71 -9.07
N GLU A 319 6.70 -8.35 -8.31
CA GLU A 319 7.65 -9.32 -8.85
C GLU A 319 6.96 -10.62 -9.31
N SER A 320 5.95 -11.10 -8.58
CA SER A 320 5.17 -12.28 -8.96
C SER A 320 4.36 -12.01 -10.24
N SER A 321 3.65 -10.88 -10.28
CA SER A 321 2.89 -10.43 -11.45
C SER A 321 3.79 -10.20 -12.66
N TYR A 322 4.99 -9.65 -12.45
CA TYR A 322 5.99 -9.46 -13.49
C TYR A 322 6.41 -10.79 -14.10
N ARG A 323 6.79 -11.76 -13.26
CA ARG A 323 7.25 -13.08 -13.73
C ARG A 323 6.16 -13.80 -14.52
N ALA A 324 4.92 -13.75 -14.03
CA ALA A 324 3.77 -14.33 -14.71
C ALA A 324 3.55 -13.67 -16.07
N TYR A 325 3.47 -12.33 -16.10
CA TYR A 325 3.22 -11.58 -17.33
C TYR A 325 4.34 -11.75 -18.36
N TYR A 326 5.60 -11.65 -17.92
CA TYR A 326 6.77 -11.85 -18.76
C TYR A 326 6.78 -13.27 -19.37
N ARG A 327 6.48 -14.30 -18.57
CA ARG A 327 6.39 -15.67 -19.05
C ARG A 327 5.29 -15.86 -20.09
N GLU A 328 4.10 -15.32 -19.83
CA GLU A 328 2.98 -15.42 -20.77
C GLU A 328 3.30 -14.71 -22.10
N LEU A 329 3.83 -13.49 -22.05
CA LEU A 329 4.25 -12.76 -23.26
C LEU A 329 5.33 -13.52 -24.03
N ARG A 330 6.34 -14.07 -23.33
CA ARG A 330 7.40 -14.86 -23.96
C ARG A 330 6.83 -16.10 -24.65
N ASN A 331 5.89 -16.80 -24.01
CA ASN A 331 5.25 -17.96 -24.60
C ASN A 331 4.44 -17.58 -25.85
N LEU A 332 3.67 -16.50 -25.79
CA LEU A 332 2.89 -16.01 -26.92
C LEU A 332 3.77 -15.54 -28.08
N ALA A 333 4.88 -14.86 -27.80
CA ALA A 333 5.84 -14.47 -28.84
C ALA A 333 6.48 -15.71 -29.51
N ALA A 334 6.82 -16.73 -28.71
CA ALA A 334 7.35 -17.98 -29.22
C ALA A 334 6.31 -18.75 -30.05
N GLU A 335 5.07 -18.82 -29.58
CA GLU A 335 3.96 -19.45 -30.31
C GLU A 335 3.69 -18.75 -31.64
N ALA A 336 3.61 -17.42 -31.64
CA ALA A 336 3.43 -16.65 -32.87
C ALA A 336 4.55 -16.90 -33.88
N LYS A 337 5.81 -16.93 -33.43
CA LYS A 337 6.98 -17.21 -34.29
C LYS A 337 6.98 -18.65 -34.82
N LEU A 338 6.62 -19.62 -33.99
CA LEU A 338 6.52 -21.02 -34.38
C LEU A 338 5.45 -21.20 -35.44
N GLN A 339 4.23 -20.72 -35.18
CA GLN A 339 3.10 -20.83 -36.10
C GLN A 339 3.37 -20.07 -37.41
N HIS A 340 4.00 -18.90 -37.34
CA HIS A 340 4.45 -18.18 -38.53
C HIS A 340 5.41 -19.05 -39.38
N ALA A 341 6.42 -19.65 -38.76
CA ALA A 341 7.40 -20.49 -39.46
C ALA A 341 6.75 -21.76 -40.05
N GLU A 342 5.88 -22.43 -39.32
CA GLU A 342 5.14 -23.61 -39.79
C GLU A 342 4.26 -23.28 -41.01
N ARG A 343 3.52 -22.18 -40.92
CA ARG A 343 2.65 -21.71 -42.00
C ARG A 343 3.44 -21.26 -43.23
N GLN A 344 4.58 -20.62 -43.03
CA GLN A 344 5.48 -20.22 -44.12
C GLN A 344 6.13 -21.43 -44.79
N ALA A 345 6.48 -22.47 -44.04
CA ALA A 345 7.06 -23.70 -44.59
C ALA A 345 6.04 -24.53 -45.40
N THR A 346 4.76 -24.49 -45.03
CA THR A 346 3.67 -25.10 -45.81
C THR A 346 3.28 -24.28 -47.03
N TYR A 347 3.50 -22.97 -47.00
CA TYR A 347 3.41 -22.05 -48.13
C TYR A 347 4.68 -22.14 -49.00
N GLN A 348 4.97 -23.32 -49.57
CA GLN A 348 5.89 -23.37 -50.71
C GLN A 348 5.12 -22.90 -51.96
N PRO A 349 5.61 -21.86 -52.67
CA PRO A 349 4.95 -21.31 -53.85
C PRO A 349 4.88 -22.30 -55.02
#